data_AF-O19021-F1
#
_entry.id   AF-O19021-F1
#
_cell.length_a   1.000
_cell.length_b   1.000
_cell.length_c   1.000
_cell.angle_alpha   90.00
_cell.angle_beta   90.00
_cell.angle_gamma   90.00
#
_symmetry.space_group_name_H-M   'P 1'
#
loop_
_entity.id
_entity.type
_entity.pdbx_description
1 polymer ?
#
loop_
_entity_poly.entity_id
_entity_poly.type
_entity_poly.pdbx_seq_one_letter_code
_entity_poly.pdbx_strand_id
1 'polypeptide(L)'
;MSIPFSNTHYRIPQGFGNLLEGLTREILREQPDNIPAFAAAYFESLLEKREKTNFDPAEWGSKVEDRFYNNHAFEEQEPPEKSDPKQEESQIPGKEEEASVTILDSSEEDKEKEEVAAVKIQAAFRGHVAREEVKKMKTDSLQNEEKEENK
;
A
#
# COMPACT_ATOMS: atom_id res chain seq x y z
N MET A 1 2.84 -4.35 21.27
CA MET A 1 2.06 -3.71 20.20
C MET A 1 1.31 -2.51 20.79
N SER A 2 1.65 -1.28 20.39
CA SER A 2 0.96 -0.06 20.86
C SER A 2 -0.22 0.26 19.94
N ILE A 3 -1.43 0.28 20.47
CA ILE A 3 -2.67 0.59 19.72
C ILE A 3 -2.56 2.01 19.13
N PRO A 4 -2.72 2.25 17.81
CA PRO A 4 -2.51 3.57 17.18
C PRO A 4 -3.36 4.71 17.77
N PHE A 5 -4.50 4.38 18.38
CA PHE A 5 -5.45 5.37 18.90
C PHE A 5 -5.35 5.64 20.41
N SER A 6 -4.39 5.05 21.13
CA SER A 6 -4.17 5.41 22.54
C SER A 6 -3.51 6.80 22.66
N ASN A 7 -4.06 7.66 23.53
CA ASN A 7 -3.56 9.01 23.87
C ASN A 7 -2.24 8.98 24.70
N THR A 8 -1.48 7.90 24.57
CA THR A 8 -0.19 7.70 25.26
C THR A 8 0.89 8.38 24.44
N HIS A 9 1.52 9.40 25.01
CA HIS A 9 2.51 10.24 24.32
C HIS A 9 3.84 9.49 24.06
N TYR A 10 4.14 8.45 24.84
CA TYR A 10 5.34 7.64 24.68
C TYR A 10 5.02 6.38 23.88
N ARG A 11 5.39 6.37 22.59
CA ARG A 11 5.30 5.20 21.72
C ARG A 11 6.67 4.60 21.45
N ILE A 12 6.70 3.28 21.32
CA ILE A 12 7.88 2.55 20.85
C ILE A 12 7.99 2.81 19.34
N PRO A 13 9.15 3.27 18.83
CA PRO A 13 9.36 3.44 17.40
C PRO A 13 9.09 2.16 16.62
N GLN A 14 8.50 2.27 15.44
CA GLN A 14 8.25 1.12 14.59
C GLN A 14 9.59 0.48 14.16
N GLY A 15 9.61 -0.85 13.99
CA GLY A 15 10.83 -1.61 13.69
C GLY A 15 11.78 -1.83 14.88
N PHE A 16 11.60 -1.14 16.01
CA PHE A 16 12.44 -1.35 17.20
C PHE A 16 12.36 -2.79 17.74
N GLY A 17 11.19 -3.44 17.62
CA GLY A 17 11.01 -4.85 17.97
C GLY A 17 11.96 -5.76 17.19
N ASN A 18 12.13 -5.52 15.89
CA ASN A 18 13.02 -6.31 15.02
C ASN A 18 14.49 -6.14 15.43
N LEU A 19 14.90 -4.93 15.82
CA LEU A 19 16.24 -4.68 16.34
C LEU A 19 16.50 -5.45 17.64
N LEU A 20 15.53 -5.42 18.57
CA LEU A 20 15.64 -6.16 19.82
C LEU A 20 15.63 -7.68 19.60
N GLU A 21 14.82 -8.17 18.69
CA GLU A 21 14.79 -9.59 18.35
C GLU A 21 16.13 -10.04 17.75
N GLY A 22 16.67 -9.26 16.80
CA GLY A 22 17.99 -9.49 16.22
C GLY A 22 19.09 -9.52 17.28
N LEU A 23 19.14 -8.50 18.14
CA LEU A 23 20.10 -8.44 19.25
C LEU A 23 19.95 -9.65 20.19
N THR A 24 18.73 -10.00 20.58
CA THR A 24 18.47 -11.11 21.51
C THR A 24 18.91 -12.44 20.90
N ARG A 25 18.67 -12.64 19.59
CA ARG A 25 19.15 -13.83 18.87
C ARG A 25 20.67 -13.93 18.87
N GLU A 26 21.37 -12.81 18.68
CA GLU A 26 22.84 -12.77 18.72
C GLU A 26 23.39 -12.97 20.14
N ILE A 27 22.76 -12.41 21.18
CA ILE A 27 23.13 -12.68 22.58
C ILE A 27 22.98 -14.16 22.89
N LEU A 28 21.87 -14.77 22.48
CA LEU A 28 21.63 -16.19 22.71
C LEU A 28 22.65 -17.08 21.98
N ARG A 29 23.15 -16.62 20.83
CA ARG A 29 24.15 -17.31 20.01
C ARG A 29 25.56 -17.23 20.60
N GLU A 30 26.02 -16.03 20.93
CA GLU A 30 27.40 -15.79 21.37
C GLU A 30 27.58 -15.96 22.89
N GLN A 31 26.50 -15.92 23.68
CA GLN A 31 26.52 -16.00 25.15
C GLN A 31 27.59 -15.09 25.80
N PRO A 32 27.59 -13.78 25.52
CA PRO A 32 28.59 -12.86 26.06
C PRO A 32 28.38 -12.60 27.56
N ASP A 33 29.47 -12.48 28.31
CA ASP A 33 29.42 -12.13 29.75
C ASP A 33 28.89 -10.70 30.01
N ASN A 34 29.23 -9.75 29.13
CA ASN A 34 28.84 -8.35 29.24
C ASN A 34 27.86 -7.96 28.13
N ILE A 35 26.57 -8.14 28.40
CA ILE A 35 25.49 -7.88 27.44
C ILE A 35 25.46 -6.41 26.96
N PRO A 36 25.54 -5.38 27.82
CA PRO A 36 25.54 -3.99 27.35
C PRO A 36 26.69 -3.65 26.40
N ALA A 37 27.90 -4.13 26.69
CA ALA A 37 29.06 -3.92 25.82
C ALA A 37 28.89 -4.63 24.47
N PHE A 38 28.38 -5.87 24.50
CA PHE A 38 28.05 -6.61 23.28
C PHE A 38 26.99 -5.91 22.44
N ALA A 39 25.92 -5.41 23.06
CA ALA A 39 24.84 -4.73 22.37
C ALA A 39 25.31 -3.44 21.67
N ALA A 40 26.19 -2.66 22.33
CA ALA A 40 26.78 -1.47 21.72
C ALA A 40 27.58 -1.83 20.46
N ALA A 41 28.51 -2.79 20.56
CA ALA A 41 29.31 -3.25 19.43
C ALA A 41 28.45 -3.86 18.30
N TYR A 42 27.39 -4.60 18.66
CA TYR A 42 26.45 -5.15 17.70
C TYR A 42 25.76 -4.05 16.89
N PHE A 43 25.21 -3.03 17.55
CA PHE A 43 24.52 -1.93 16.85
C PHE A 43 25.48 -1.05 16.06
N GLU A 44 26.73 -0.83 16.52
CA GLU A 44 27.76 -0.19 15.71
C GLU A 44 28.01 -0.94 14.41
N SER A 45 28.15 -2.28 14.48
CA SER A 45 28.31 -3.11 13.28
C SER A 45 27.07 -3.09 12.36
N LEU A 46 25.88 -2.95 12.94
CA LEU A 46 24.62 -2.88 12.21
C LEU A 46 24.51 -1.55 11.44
N LEU A 47 24.91 -0.45 12.07
CA LEU A 47 24.97 0.88 11.45
C LEU A 47 26.00 0.90 10.31
N GLU A 48 27.19 0.35 10.52
CA GLU A 48 28.21 0.25 9.48
C GLU A 48 27.72 -0.56 8.26
N LYS A 49 27.01 -1.68 8.51
CA LYS A 49 26.38 -2.46 7.44
C LYS A 49 25.31 -1.64 6.72
N ARG A 50 24.46 -0.89 7.44
CA ARG A 50 23.42 -0.05 6.85
C ARG A 50 24.00 1.02 5.93
N GLU A 51 25.07 1.68 6.33
CA GLU A 51 25.75 2.68 5.51
C GLU A 51 26.35 2.09 4.22
N LYS A 52 26.83 0.85 4.29
CA LYS A 52 27.41 0.14 3.14
C LYS A 52 26.35 -0.41 2.18
N THR A 53 25.28 -1.00 2.69
CA THR A 53 24.26 -1.68 1.88
C THR A 53 23.07 -0.81 1.53
N ASN A 54 22.89 0.32 2.24
CA ASN A 54 21.66 1.13 2.23
C ASN A 54 20.38 0.33 2.54
N PHE A 55 20.52 -0.83 3.18
CA PHE A 55 19.38 -1.66 3.58
C PHE A 55 19.26 -1.66 5.10
N ASP A 56 18.09 -1.26 5.61
CA ASP A 56 17.79 -1.25 7.03
C ASP A 56 16.82 -2.40 7.41
N PRO A 57 17.30 -3.42 8.16
CA PRO A 57 16.44 -4.48 8.66
C PRO A 57 15.27 -4.00 9.52
N ALA A 58 15.42 -2.90 10.27
CA ALA A 58 14.37 -2.37 11.13
C ALA A 58 13.23 -1.75 10.32
N GLU A 59 13.56 -0.98 9.28
CA GLU A 59 12.55 -0.39 8.40
C GLU A 59 11.80 -1.46 7.60
N TRP A 60 12.50 -2.48 7.12
CA TRP A 60 11.87 -3.58 6.41
C TRP A 60 10.89 -4.33 7.33
N GLY A 61 11.32 -4.65 8.55
CA GLY A 61 10.47 -5.23 9.58
C GLY A 61 9.24 -4.39 9.89
N SER A 62 9.42 -3.08 10.02
CA SER A 62 8.33 -2.11 10.23
C SER A 62 7.28 -2.16 9.13
N LYS A 63 7.71 -2.16 7.86
CA LYS A 63 6.79 -2.24 6.70
C LYS A 63 6.05 -3.57 6.65
N VAL A 64 6.69 -4.66 7.07
CA VAL A 64 6.04 -5.98 7.13
C VAL A 64 4.93 -5.98 8.18
N GLU A 65 5.20 -5.45 9.37
CA GLU A 65 4.21 -5.37 10.46
C GLU A 65 3.07 -4.40 10.14
N ASP A 66 3.37 -3.25 9.55
CA ASP A 66 2.35 -2.24 9.22
C ASP A 66 1.32 -2.78 8.21
N ARG A 67 1.72 -3.61 7.25
CA ARG A 67 0.79 -4.27 6.31
C ARG A 67 -0.31 -5.08 7.00
N PHE A 68 -0.07 -5.62 8.20
CA PHE A 68 -1.09 -6.35 8.96
C PHE A 68 -2.09 -5.43 9.68
N TYR A 69 -1.70 -4.19 9.97
CA TYR A 69 -2.51 -3.24 10.72
C TYR A 69 -3.18 -2.19 9.83
N ASN A 70 -2.47 -1.69 8.82
CA ASN A 70 -2.95 -0.81 7.76
C ASN A 70 -2.82 -1.57 6.44
N ASN A 71 -3.90 -2.22 6.00
CA ASN A 71 -3.94 -2.86 4.69
C ASN A 71 -3.91 -1.78 3.59
N HIS A 72 -2.72 -1.33 3.20
CA HIS A 72 -2.50 -0.46 2.04
C HIS A 72 -2.80 -1.15 0.69
N ALA A 73 -3.24 -2.41 0.71
CA ALA A 73 -3.62 -3.17 -0.49
C ALA A 73 -4.67 -2.46 -1.36
N PHE A 74 -5.42 -1.51 -0.81
CA PHE A 74 -6.38 -0.69 -1.56
C PHE A 74 -5.86 0.72 -1.92
N GLU A 75 -4.79 1.21 -1.27
CA GLU A 75 -4.25 2.54 -1.55
C GLU A 75 -3.42 2.58 -2.84
N GLU A 76 -2.77 1.49 -3.24
CA GLU A 76 -2.04 1.43 -4.51
C GLU A 76 -2.95 1.53 -5.75
N GLN A 77 -4.27 1.35 -5.58
CA GLN A 77 -5.25 1.42 -6.67
C GLN A 77 -6.03 2.74 -6.74
N GLU A 78 -5.79 3.70 -5.84
CA GLU A 78 -6.36 5.04 -6.04
C GLU A 78 -5.44 5.84 -6.99
N PRO A 79 -5.88 6.15 -8.22
CA PRO A 79 -5.15 7.10 -9.06
C PRO A 79 -5.12 8.43 -8.30
N PRO A 80 -3.98 9.13 -8.30
CA PRO A 80 -3.76 10.29 -7.44
C PRO A 80 -4.90 11.30 -7.63
N GLU A 81 -5.59 11.62 -6.54
CA GLU A 81 -6.54 12.73 -6.45
C GLU A 81 -5.82 14.03 -6.85
N LYS A 82 -5.82 14.32 -8.15
CA LYS A 82 -5.48 15.60 -8.74
C LYS A 82 -6.56 15.91 -9.75
N SER A 83 -7.67 16.41 -9.25
CA SER A 83 -8.68 17.07 -10.07
C SER A 83 -9.01 18.42 -9.47
N ASP A 84 -8.08 19.36 -9.66
CA ASP A 84 -8.49 20.72 -10.01
C ASP A 84 -9.27 20.64 -11.34
N PRO A 85 -10.45 21.28 -11.45
CA PRO A 85 -11.35 21.06 -12.57
C PRO A 85 -10.88 21.86 -13.78
N LYS A 86 -10.38 21.17 -14.82
CA LYS A 86 -10.35 21.70 -16.19
C LYS A 86 -10.43 20.55 -17.19
N GLN A 87 -11.65 20.41 -17.70
CA GLN A 87 -12.04 19.95 -19.03
C GLN A 87 -10.88 19.63 -19.98
N GLU A 88 -10.79 18.39 -20.45
CA GLU A 88 -10.76 18.13 -21.90
C GLU A 88 -11.13 16.67 -22.21
N GLU A 89 -11.96 16.55 -23.23
CA GLU A 89 -12.64 15.39 -23.75
C GLU A 89 -11.70 14.27 -24.25
N SER A 90 -12.08 13.04 -23.89
CA SER A 90 -12.11 11.86 -24.75
C SER A 90 -11.10 11.80 -25.90
N GLN A 91 -10.06 10.97 -25.73
CA GLN A 91 -9.57 10.13 -26.82
C GLN A 91 -9.35 8.74 -26.25
N ILE A 92 -10.18 7.80 -26.69
CA ILE A 92 -9.93 6.37 -26.64
C ILE A 92 -9.13 6.09 -27.92
N PRO A 93 -7.80 5.92 -27.89
CA PRO A 93 -7.09 5.38 -29.03
C PRO A 93 -7.03 3.87 -28.83
N GLY A 94 -7.94 3.16 -29.51
CA GLY A 94 -7.69 1.77 -29.84
C GLY A 94 -6.43 1.69 -30.71
N LYS A 95 -5.43 0.94 -30.25
CA LYS A 95 -4.49 0.18 -31.08
C LYS A 95 -3.75 -0.78 -30.15
N GLU A 96 -4.20 -2.02 -30.04
CA GLU A 96 -3.55 -3.13 -30.76
C GLU A 96 -2.03 -3.11 -30.57
N GLU A 97 -1.58 -3.50 -29.39
CA GLU A 97 -0.33 -4.26 -29.30
C GLU A 97 -0.70 -5.64 -28.76
N GLU A 98 -0.88 -6.55 -29.72
CA GLU A 98 -0.88 -7.99 -29.56
C GLU A 98 0.45 -8.42 -28.92
N ALA A 99 0.58 -8.24 -27.60
CA ALA A 99 1.62 -8.92 -26.85
C ALA A 99 1.15 -10.37 -26.70
N SER A 100 1.67 -11.22 -27.58
CA SER A 100 1.50 -12.66 -27.63
C SER A 100 1.76 -13.29 -26.24
N VAL A 101 0.73 -13.42 -25.42
CA VAL A 101 0.82 -14.19 -24.19
C VAL A 101 0.68 -15.65 -24.59
N THR A 102 1.84 -16.29 -24.62
CA THR A 102 2.06 -17.74 -24.67
C THR A 102 0.90 -18.51 -24.07
N ILE A 103 0.32 -19.38 -24.90
CA ILE A 103 -0.58 -20.47 -24.52
C ILE A 103 0.23 -21.41 -23.61
N LEU A 104 0.40 -21.00 -22.35
CA LEU A 104 0.82 -21.90 -21.29
C LEU A 104 -0.43 -22.68 -20.89
N ASP A 105 -0.24 -23.99 -20.78
CA ASP A 105 -1.23 -25.00 -20.43
C ASP A 105 -1.72 -24.77 -19.00
N SER A 106 -2.52 -23.72 -18.80
CA SER A 106 -3.16 -23.41 -17.54
C SER A 106 -4.22 -24.48 -17.29
N SER A 107 -4.17 -25.07 -16.10
CA SER A 107 -5.15 -26.06 -15.65
C SER A 107 -6.57 -25.48 -15.75
N GLU A 108 -7.59 -26.32 -15.91
CA GLU A 108 -8.99 -25.87 -15.99
C GLU A 108 -9.38 -24.98 -14.79
N GLU A 109 -8.85 -25.28 -13.60
CA GLU A 109 -9.06 -24.46 -12.40
C GLU A 109 -8.47 -23.05 -12.50
N ASP A 110 -7.36 -22.86 -13.21
CA ASP A 110 -6.73 -21.54 -13.34
C ASP A 110 -7.52 -20.64 -14.30
N LYS A 111 -8.08 -21.22 -15.37
CA LYS A 111 -8.96 -20.51 -16.31
C LYS A 111 -10.24 -20.06 -15.63
N GLU A 112 -10.85 -20.92 -14.81
CA GLU A 112 -12.05 -20.55 -14.05
C GLU A 112 -11.77 -19.40 -13.07
N LYS A 113 -10.64 -19.44 -12.35
CA LYS A 113 -10.23 -18.36 -11.44
C LYS A 113 -10.00 -17.04 -12.20
N GLU A 114 -9.38 -17.12 -13.37
CA GLU A 114 -9.13 -15.98 -14.25
C GLU A 114 -10.44 -15.36 -14.75
N GLU A 115 -11.39 -16.16 -15.22
CA GLU A 115 -12.70 -15.70 -15.66
C GLU A 115 -13.49 -15.03 -14.53
N VAL A 116 -13.51 -15.63 -13.33
CA VAL A 116 -14.19 -15.05 -12.16
C VAL A 116 -13.54 -13.71 -11.77
N ALA A 117 -12.22 -13.61 -11.81
CA ALA A 117 -11.50 -12.37 -11.55
C ALA A 117 -11.82 -11.30 -12.60
N ALA A 118 -11.82 -11.65 -13.89
CA ALA A 118 -12.16 -10.76 -14.99
C ALA A 118 -13.59 -10.20 -14.85
N VAL A 119 -14.57 -11.07 -14.55
CA VAL A 119 -15.96 -10.66 -14.32
C VAL A 119 -16.06 -9.69 -13.13
N LYS A 120 -15.34 -9.97 -12.03
CA LYS A 120 -15.33 -9.08 -10.86
C LYS A 120 -14.78 -7.69 -11.19
N ILE A 121 -13.69 -7.62 -11.96
CA ILE A 121 -13.08 -6.37 -12.41
C ILE A 121 -14.05 -5.60 -13.32
N GLN A 122 -14.64 -6.25 -14.32
CA GLN A 122 -15.58 -5.64 -15.24
C GLN A 122 -16.83 -5.10 -14.53
N ALA A 123 -17.37 -5.87 -13.58
CA ALA A 123 -18.52 -5.46 -12.78
C ALA A 123 -18.19 -4.24 -11.90
N ALA A 124 -17.00 -4.21 -11.28
CA ALA A 124 -16.55 -3.10 -10.46
C ALA A 124 -16.38 -1.82 -11.29
N PHE A 125 -15.73 -1.92 -12.45
CA PHE A 125 -15.55 -0.80 -13.38
C PHE A 125 -16.88 -0.24 -13.88
N ARG A 126 -17.79 -1.11 -14.34
CA ARG A 126 -19.14 -0.69 -14.77
C ARG A 126 -19.90 0.02 -13.65
N GLY A 127 -19.80 -0.50 -12.42
CA GLY A 127 -20.39 0.14 -11.25
C GLY A 127 -19.77 1.50 -10.94
N HIS A 128 -18.45 1.65 -11.10
CA HIS A 128 -17.76 2.93 -10.91
C HIS A 128 -18.23 3.98 -11.90
N VAL A 129 -18.29 3.65 -13.19
CA VAL A 129 -18.80 4.55 -14.25
C VAL A 129 -20.22 5.03 -13.93
N ALA A 130 -21.12 4.11 -13.58
CA ALA A 130 -22.51 4.45 -13.24
C ALA A 130 -22.61 5.38 -12.01
N ARG A 131 -21.77 5.17 -10.99
CA ARG A 131 -21.73 6.04 -9.79
C ARG A 131 -21.17 7.44 -10.11
N GLU A 132 -20.14 7.51 -10.94
CA GLU A 132 -19.56 8.78 -11.39
C GLU A 132 -20.57 9.62 -12.20
N GLU A 133 -21.37 8.99 -13.06
CA GLU A 133 -22.45 9.68 -13.79
C GLU A 133 -23.51 10.25 -12.85
N VAL A 134 -23.97 9.46 -11.86
CA VAL A 134 -24.95 9.92 -10.86
C VAL A 134 -24.40 11.06 -10.01
N LYS A 135 -23.11 11.03 -9.67
CA LYS A 135 -22.43 12.08 -8.91
C LYS A 135 -22.43 13.41 -9.69
N LYS A 136 -22.12 13.37 -10.99
CA LYS A 136 -22.18 14.55 -11.88
C LYS A 136 -23.60 15.12 -11.99
N MET A 137 -24.61 14.27 -12.16
CA MET A 137 -26.01 14.71 -12.18
C MET A 137 -26.41 15.41 -10.87
N LYS A 138 -25.90 14.94 -9.72
CA LYS A 138 -26.19 15.56 -8.43
C LYS A 138 -25.51 16.92 -8.26
N THR A 139 -24.26 17.07 -8.70
CA THR A 139 -23.56 18.36 -8.67
C THR A 139 -24.20 19.38 -9.60
N ASP A 140 -24.63 18.97 -10.80
CA ASP A 140 -25.27 19.85 -11.78
C ASP A 140 -26.64 20.36 -11.29
N SER A 141 -27.39 19.52 -10.57
CA SER A 141 -28.68 19.90 -9.95
C SER A 141 -28.50 20.97 -8.87
N LEU A 142 -27.50 20.83 -7.99
CA LEU A 142 -27.24 21.80 -6.91
C LEU A 142 -26.81 23.17 -7.48
N GLN A 143 -25.98 23.17 -8.52
CA GLN A 143 -25.54 24.42 -9.16
C GLN A 143 -26.66 25.16 -9.90
N ASN A 144 -27.69 24.47 -10.35
CA ASN A 144 -28.85 25.11 -10.98
C ASN A 144 -29.81 25.71 -9.96
N GLU A 145 -30.00 25.06 -8.81
CA GLU A 145 -30.84 25.58 -7.71
C GLU A 145 -30.25 26.88 -7.12
N GLU A 146 -28.93 26.96 -6.90
CA GLU A 146 -28.26 28.18 -6.39
C GLU A 146 -28.34 29.38 -7.35
N LYS A 147 -28.47 29.12 -8.67
CA LYS A 147 -28.63 30.19 -9.68
C LYS A 147 -30.05 30.72 -9.74
N GLU A 148 -31.06 29.90 -9.43
CA GLU A 148 -32.45 30.34 -9.39
C GLU A 148 -32.77 31.14 -8.12
N GLU A 149 -32.15 30.82 -6.98
CA GLU A 149 -32.37 31.57 -5.72
C GLU A 149 -31.69 32.96 -5.69
N ASN A 150 -30.70 33.21 -6.54
CA ASN A 150 -29.99 34.50 -6.64
C ASN A 150 -30.54 35.45 -7.72
N LYS A 151 -31.72 35.19 -8.28
CA LYS A 151 -32.36 36.04 -9.29
C LYS A 151 -33.68 36.63 -8.81
#